data_AF-A0A7S0I204-F1
#
_entry.id   AF-A0A7S0I204-F1
#
_cell.length_a   1.000
_cell.length_b   1.000
_cell.length_c   1.000
_cell.angle_alpha   90.00
_cell.angle_beta   90.00
_cell.angle_gamma   90.00
#
_symmetry.space_group_name_H-M   'P 1'
#
loop_
_entity.id
_entity.type
_entity.pdbx_description
1 polymer ?
#
loop_
_entity_poly.entity_id
_entity_poly.type
_entity_poly.pdbx_seq_one_letter_code
_entity_poly.pdbx_strand_id
1 'polypeptide(L)'
;LGFSKEKVLFAMQVTGSRNVEILAGWMFENDAESVASSSDSSYLDFKMVLLVRTDLNMSPGKVGSQCAHAALGACRAMEEMSKLSVLEQWEETGEAIIVLRVEGADAITE
;
A
#
# COMPACT_ATOMS: atom_id res chain seq x y z
N LEU A 1 -20.11 25.83 -7.32
CA LEU A 1 -19.57 24.66 -8.03
C LEU A 1 -20.12 23.42 -7.33
N GLY A 2 -21.03 22.68 -7.95
CA GLY A 2 -21.86 21.64 -7.31
C GLY A 2 -21.15 20.31 -7.04
N PHE A 3 -19.92 20.33 -6.55
CA PHE A 3 -19.18 19.11 -6.24
C PHE A 3 -19.63 18.51 -4.90
N SER A 4 -19.78 17.18 -4.84
CA SER A 4 -20.06 16.50 -3.59
C SER A 4 -18.86 16.55 -2.65
N LYS A 5 -19.12 16.55 -1.33
CA LYS A 5 -18.07 16.58 -0.30
C LYS A 5 -17.14 15.37 -0.43
N GLU A 6 -17.68 14.23 -0.80
CA GLU A 6 -16.97 12.97 -1.01
C GLU A 6 -16.00 13.10 -2.20
N LYS A 7 -16.44 13.72 -3.30
CA LYS A 7 -15.60 13.96 -4.48
C LYS A 7 -14.44 14.90 -4.17
N VAL A 8 -14.68 15.95 -3.37
CA VAL A 8 -13.63 16.88 -2.92
C VAL A 8 -12.61 16.16 -2.05
N LEU A 9 -13.06 15.38 -1.06
CA LEU A 9 -12.17 14.63 -0.16
C LEU A 9 -11.35 13.58 -0.91
N PHE A 10 -11.96 12.86 -1.83
CA PHE A 10 -11.27 11.87 -2.64
C PHE A 10 -10.22 12.52 -3.55
N ALA A 11 -10.58 13.60 -4.24
CA ALA A 11 -9.65 14.36 -5.06
C ALA A 11 -8.49 14.92 -4.21
N MET A 12 -8.76 15.37 -2.98
CA MET A 12 -7.74 15.85 -2.03
C MET A 12 -6.77 14.73 -1.63
N GLN A 13 -7.26 13.51 -1.44
CA GLN A 13 -6.44 12.38 -1.08
C GLN A 13 -5.59 11.91 -2.27
N VAL A 14 -6.19 11.77 -3.46
CA VAL A 14 -5.50 11.35 -4.68
C VAL A 14 -4.42 12.34 -5.12
N THR A 15 -4.67 13.64 -4.97
CA THR A 15 -3.71 14.69 -5.35
C THR A 15 -2.74 15.05 -4.21
N GLY A 16 -2.81 14.35 -3.08
CA GLY A 16 -1.97 14.59 -1.90
C GLY A 16 -2.18 15.97 -1.28
N SER A 17 -3.30 16.64 -1.57
CA SER A 17 -3.72 17.94 -0.98
C SER A 17 -2.71 19.09 -1.07
N ARG A 18 -1.70 18.99 -1.95
CA ARG A 18 -0.59 19.96 -2.02
C ARG A 18 -0.89 21.19 -2.88
N ASN A 19 -1.84 21.12 -3.81
CA ASN A 19 -2.16 22.22 -4.73
C ASN A 19 -3.64 22.19 -5.17
N VAL A 20 -4.33 23.33 -5.00
CA VAL A 20 -5.77 23.49 -5.30
C VAL A 20 -6.06 23.47 -6.81
N GLU A 21 -5.10 23.85 -7.67
CA GLU A 21 -5.27 23.78 -9.13
C GLU A 21 -5.26 22.34 -9.64
N ILE A 22 -4.38 21.49 -9.09
CA ILE A 22 -4.31 20.06 -9.43
C ILE A 22 -5.58 19.36 -8.95
N LEU A 23 -6.03 19.70 -7.74
CA LEU A 23 -7.29 19.23 -7.18
C LEU A 23 -8.46 19.57 -8.12
N ALA A 24 -8.57 20.83 -8.53
CA ALA A 24 -9.63 21.28 -9.42
C ALA A 24 -9.58 20.56 -10.77
N GLY A 25 -8.39 20.43 -11.39
CA GLY A 25 -8.21 19.72 -12.66
C GLY A 25 -8.72 18.28 -12.60
N TRP A 26 -8.31 17.52 -11.59
CA TRP A 26 -8.76 16.14 -11.37
C TRP A 26 -10.27 16.02 -11.17
N MET A 27 -10.86 16.99 -10.46
CA MET A 27 -12.30 17.04 -10.21
C MET A 27 -13.12 17.30 -11.48
N PHE A 28 -12.62 18.17 -12.38
CA PHE A 28 -13.28 18.47 -13.66
C PHE A 28 -13.13 17.33 -14.67
N GLU A 29 -11.98 16.65 -14.71
CA GLU A 29 -11.78 15.50 -15.59
C GLU A 29 -12.68 14.30 -15.23
N ASN A 30 -13.01 14.13 -13.94
CA ASN A 30 -13.85 13.03 -13.45
C ASN A 30 -15.34 13.41 -13.26
N ASP A 31 -15.84 14.49 -13.89
CA ASP A 31 -17.27 14.87 -13.83
C ASP A 31 -18.14 14.18 -14.90
N ALA A 32 -17.55 13.34 -15.76
CA ALA A 32 -18.22 12.82 -16.94
C ALA A 32 -18.93 11.45 -16.80
N GLU A 33 -18.95 10.77 -15.65
CA GLU A 33 -19.72 9.51 -15.55
C GLU A 33 -20.36 9.25 -14.19
N SER A 34 -21.70 9.17 -14.22
CA SER A 34 -22.54 8.65 -13.14
C SER A 34 -22.49 7.13 -13.09
N VAL A 35 -21.96 6.56 -12.01
CA VAL A 35 -22.22 5.15 -11.66
C VAL A 35 -22.45 5.03 -10.16
N ALA A 36 -23.71 4.75 -9.81
CA ALA A 36 -24.08 4.16 -8.54
C ALA A 36 -23.64 2.70 -8.54
N SER A 37 -22.84 2.28 -7.55
CA SER A 37 -22.81 0.90 -7.06
C SER A 37 -21.83 0.77 -5.89
N SER A 38 -22.30 0.11 -4.84
CA SER A 38 -21.53 -0.57 -3.78
C SER A 38 -20.53 0.28 -2.98
N SER A 39 -20.88 0.47 -1.71
CA SER A 39 -19.98 0.70 -0.59
C SER A 39 -18.98 -0.46 -0.44
N ASP A 40 -18.09 -0.64 -1.41
CA ASP A 40 -16.81 -1.25 -1.15
C ASP A 40 -15.80 -0.14 -1.36
N SER A 41 -15.41 0.45 -0.25
CA SER A 41 -14.37 1.45 -0.24
C SER A 41 -13.07 0.72 -0.55
N SER A 42 -12.83 0.44 -1.83
CA SER A 42 -11.56 -0.07 -2.34
C SER A 42 -10.52 1.04 -2.26
N TYR A 43 -10.29 1.57 -1.05
CA TYR A 43 -8.96 2.04 -0.71
C TYR A 43 -8.07 0.83 -0.94
N LEU A 44 -7.09 0.95 -1.84
CA LEU A 44 -6.12 -0.10 -2.06
C LEU A 44 -5.32 -0.24 -0.77
N ASP A 45 -5.76 -1.10 0.13
CA ASP A 45 -5.07 -1.42 1.37
C ASP A 45 -3.83 -2.23 1.00
N PHE A 46 -2.69 -1.54 0.88
CA PHE A 46 -1.41 -2.20 0.72
C PHE A 46 -0.97 -2.80 2.04
N LYS A 47 -0.28 -3.94 1.95
CA LYS A 47 0.33 -4.60 3.10
C LYS A 47 1.58 -5.33 2.67
N MET A 48 2.56 -5.36 3.56
CA MET A 48 3.77 -6.14 3.39
C MET A 48 3.58 -7.51 4.02
N VAL A 49 3.90 -8.58 3.29
CA VAL A 49 3.82 -9.95 3.81
C VAL A 49 5.23 -10.53 3.86
N LEU A 50 5.64 -10.99 5.05
CA LEU A 50 6.94 -11.61 5.29
C LEU A 50 6.75 -13.09 5.56
N LEU A 51 7.35 -13.94 4.72
CA LEU A 51 7.31 -15.40 4.90
C LEU A 51 8.52 -15.86 5.70
N VAL A 52 8.28 -16.55 6.82
CA VAL A 52 9.32 -17.09 7.70
C VAL A 52 9.35 -18.61 7.59
N ARG A 53 10.52 -19.12 7.22
CA ARG A 53 10.83 -20.56 7.25
C ARG A 53 10.90 -21.07 8.68
N THR A 54 9.96 -21.92 9.05
CA THR A 54 9.95 -22.56 10.38
C THR A 54 10.80 -23.82 10.45
N ASP A 55 11.15 -24.41 9.31
CA ASP A 55 12.02 -25.60 9.21
C ASP A 55 13.48 -25.32 9.62
N LEU A 56 13.89 -24.04 9.61
CA LEU A 56 15.23 -23.60 10.03
C LEU A 56 15.39 -23.48 11.55
N ASN A 57 14.32 -23.73 12.32
CA ASN A 57 14.31 -23.76 13.79
C ASN A 57 14.99 -22.54 14.46
N MET A 58 14.80 -21.36 13.86
CA MET A 58 15.40 -20.10 14.33
C MET A 58 14.81 -19.63 15.67
N SER A 59 15.64 -19.00 16.50
CA SER A 59 15.15 -18.36 17.72
C SER A 59 14.25 -17.16 17.41
N PRO A 60 13.29 -16.81 18.29
CA PRO A 60 12.38 -15.68 18.05
C PRO A 60 13.11 -14.35 17.76
N GLY A 61 14.21 -14.08 18.46
CA GLY A 61 15.03 -12.88 18.21
C GLY A 61 15.67 -12.88 16.82
N LYS A 62 16.10 -14.05 16.33
CA LYS A 62 16.67 -14.18 14.97
C LYS A 62 15.59 -14.00 13.92
N VAL A 63 14.39 -14.55 14.13
CA VAL A 63 13.22 -14.32 13.26
C VAL A 63 12.90 -12.83 13.16
N GLY A 64 12.82 -12.13 14.29
CA GLY A 64 12.54 -10.70 14.31
C GLY A 64 13.57 -9.86 13.54
N SER A 65 14.87 -10.15 13.75
CA SER A 65 15.94 -9.48 13.00
C SER A 65 15.85 -9.74 11.50
N GLN A 66 15.57 -10.97 11.07
CA GLN A 66 15.43 -11.29 9.64
C GLN A 66 14.20 -10.61 9.02
N CYS A 67 13.08 -10.55 9.75
CA CYS A 67 11.89 -9.82 9.29
C CYS A 67 12.20 -8.33 9.08
N ALA A 68 12.94 -7.70 10.01
CA ALA A 68 13.34 -6.29 9.87
C ALA A 68 14.27 -6.08 8.65
N HIS A 69 15.25 -6.98 8.44
CA HIS A 69 16.11 -6.93 7.27
C HIS A 69 15.33 -7.09 5.96
N ALA A 70 14.39 -8.04 5.92
CA ALA A 70 13.56 -8.30 4.75
C ALA A 70 12.64 -7.11 4.42
N ALA A 71 12.00 -6.51 5.43
CA ALA A 71 11.15 -5.34 5.25
C ALA A 71 11.93 -4.15 4.68
N LEU A 72 13.09 -3.83 5.27
CA LEU A 72 13.96 -2.75 4.77
C LEU A 72 14.45 -3.02 3.34
N GLY A 73 14.79 -4.28 3.03
CA GLY A 73 15.18 -4.68 1.68
C GLY A 73 14.03 -4.51 0.67
N ALA A 74 12.80 -4.85 1.07
CA ALA A 74 11.62 -4.68 0.22
C ALA A 74 11.36 -3.20 -0.09
N CYS A 75 11.39 -2.31 0.92
CA CYS A 75 11.19 -0.88 0.69
C CYS A 75 12.23 -0.30 -0.28
N ARG A 76 13.52 -0.60 -0.07
CA ARG A 76 14.61 -0.17 -0.97
C ARG A 76 14.43 -0.68 -2.40
N ALA A 77 14.03 -1.94 -2.56
CA ALA A 77 13.76 -2.50 -3.87
C ALA A 77 12.59 -1.77 -4.58
N MET A 78 11.57 -1.32 -3.83
CA MET A 78 10.48 -0.52 -4.40
C MET A 78 10.95 0.87 -4.86
N GLU A 79 11.84 1.51 -4.09
CA GLU A 79 12.50 2.76 -4.49
C GLU A 79 13.30 2.57 -5.79
N GLU A 80 14.14 1.53 -5.85
CA GLU A 80 14.94 1.20 -7.04
C GLU A 80 14.06 0.89 -8.28
N MET A 81 12.91 0.24 -8.09
CA MET A 81 11.93 -0.04 -9.14
C MET A 81 11.07 1.18 -9.53
N SER A 82 11.29 2.36 -8.95
CA SER A 82 10.47 3.56 -9.15
C SER A 82 8.98 3.37 -8.81
N LYS A 83 8.67 2.49 -7.86
CA LYS A 83 7.30 2.21 -7.36
C LYS A 83 6.98 2.99 -6.08
N LEU A 84 7.41 4.25 -6.01
CA LEU A 84 7.27 5.09 -4.81
C LEU A 84 5.81 5.34 -4.43
N SER A 85 4.90 5.48 -5.40
CA SER A 85 3.47 5.69 -5.10
C SER A 85 2.83 4.52 -4.34
N VAL A 86 3.31 3.29 -4.54
CA VAL A 86 2.83 2.12 -3.78
C VAL A 86 3.36 2.13 -2.36
N LEU A 87 4.62 2.54 -2.19
CA LEU A 87 5.25 2.67 -0.88
C LEU A 87 4.56 3.77 -0.06
N GLU A 88 4.33 4.95 -0.66
CA GLU A 88 3.61 6.06 -0.04
C GLU A 88 2.19 5.65 0.39
N GLN A 89 1.46 4.92 -0.46
CA GLN A 89 0.11 4.43 -0.12
C GLN A 89 0.14 3.41 1.03
N TRP A 90 1.14 2.54 1.07
CA TRP A 90 1.34 1.62 2.20
C TRP A 90 1.65 2.35 3.51
N GLU A 91 2.48 3.40 3.45
CA GLU A 91 2.79 4.26 4.61
C GLU A 91 1.54 5.01 5.10
N GLU A 92 0.74 5.57 4.20
CA GLU A 92 -0.51 6.26 4.53
C GLU A 92 -1.58 5.33 5.14
N THR A 93 -1.53 4.03 4.83
CA THR A 93 -2.42 3.00 5.40
C THR A 93 -1.87 2.36 6.69
N GLY A 94 -0.82 2.95 7.28
CA GLY A 94 -0.30 2.54 8.60
C GLY A 94 0.73 1.41 8.55
N GLU A 95 1.39 1.22 7.41
CA GLU A 95 2.57 0.36 7.28
C GLU A 95 2.32 -1.09 7.72
N ALA A 96 1.16 -1.66 7.36
CA ALA A 96 0.77 -2.99 7.81
C ALA A 96 1.77 -4.07 7.36
N ILE A 97 2.34 -4.82 8.32
CA ILE A 97 3.23 -5.97 8.10
C ILE A 97 2.59 -7.23 8.66
N ILE A 98 2.48 -8.28 7.84
CA ILE A 98 1.97 -9.59 8.22
C ILE A 98 3.08 -10.62 8.09
N VAL A 99 3.43 -11.25 9.21
CA VAL A 99 4.43 -12.34 9.23
C VAL A 99 3.70 -13.68 9.19
N LEU A 100 3.98 -14.47 8.15
CA LEU A 100 3.42 -15.81 7.98
C LEU A 100 4.51 -16.87 8.13
N ARG A 101 4.10 -18.08 8.52
CA ARG A 101 4.97 -19.26 8.60
C ARG A 101 4.87 -20.08 7.33
N VAL A 102 5.99 -20.61 6.87
CA VAL A 102 6.08 -21.57 5.78
C VAL A 102 7.00 -22.73 6.14
N GLU A 103 6.64 -23.93 5.69
CA GLU A 103 7.45 -25.14 5.84
C GLU A 103 8.17 -25.42 4.53
N GLY A 104 9.51 -25.35 4.54
CA GLY A 104 10.34 -25.68 3.37
C GLY A 104 10.68 -24.48 2.47
N ALA A 105 11.68 -24.68 1.62
CA ALA A 105 12.18 -23.64 0.70
C ALA A 105 11.25 -23.43 -0.51
N ASP A 106 10.62 -24.50 -0.98
CA ASP A 106 9.83 -24.50 -2.22
C ASP A 106 8.62 -23.56 -2.12
N ALA A 107 8.08 -23.37 -0.92
CA ALA A 107 6.97 -22.47 -0.63
C ALA A 107 7.29 -20.97 -0.81
N ILE A 108 8.55 -20.60 -1.09
CA ILE A 108 9.01 -19.20 -1.23
C ILE A 108 9.38 -18.88 -2.69
N THR A 109 9.52 -19.89 -3.55
CA THR A 109 10.09 -19.76 -4.91
C THR A 109 9.06 -19.78 -6.05
N GLU A 110 7.75 -19.79 -5.74
CA GLU A 110 6.68 -19.67 -6.75
C GLU A 110 6.23 -18.22 -6.99
#